data_AF-A0A376MNM8-F1
#
_entry.id   AF-A0A376MNM8-F1
#
_cell.length_a   1.000
_cell.length_b   1.000
_cell.length_c   1.000
_cell.angle_alpha   90.00
_cell.angle_beta   90.00
_cell.angle_gamma   90.00
#
_symmetry.space_group_name_H-M   'P 1'
#
loop_
_entity.id
_entity.type
_entity.pdbx_description
1 polymer ?
#
loop_
_entity_poly.entity_id
_entity_poly.type
_entity_poly.pdbx_seq_one_letter_code
_entity_poly.pdbx_strand_id
1 'polypeptide(L)'
;MTLVDLPGTGETPQHDQEYRALYSQLLPELDLIIWILRADERAYAADIAMHQFLLNEGADPSRFLFVLSHADRIHPAEEWNNQSSTPSRQQELSLATVTARVATLFPSSFPYSP
;
A
#
# COMPACT_ATOMS: atom_id res chain seq x y z
N MET A 1 1.32 -21.50 5.70
CA MET A 1 1.33 -20.07 5.32
C MET A 1 2.29 -19.94 4.16
N THR A 2 1.80 -19.43 3.02
CA THR A 2 2.60 -19.19 1.81
C THR A 2 2.59 -17.69 1.57
N LEU A 3 3.76 -17.09 1.42
CA LEU A 3 3.88 -15.68 1.03
C LEU A 3 4.35 -15.65 -0.42
N VAL A 4 3.61 -14.95 -1.26
CA VAL A 4 3.96 -14.74 -2.66
C VAL A 4 4.28 -13.26 -2.81
N ASP A 5 5.50 -12.97 -3.25
CA ASP A 5 5.90 -11.61 -3.60
C ASP A 5 5.53 -11.34 -5.05
N LEU A 6 4.87 -10.21 -5.29
CA LEU A 6 4.35 -9.82 -6.60
C LEU A 6 5.04 -8.54 -7.06
N PRO A 7 5.28 -8.39 -8.38
CA PRO A 7 6.07 -7.28 -8.90
C PRO A 7 5.42 -5.91 -8.66
N GLY A 8 6.24 -4.85 -8.59
CA GLY A 8 5.74 -3.50 -8.38
C GLY A 8 4.80 -3.03 -9.50
N THR A 9 3.85 -2.16 -9.16
CA THR A 9 2.93 -1.56 -10.13
C THR A 9 3.51 -0.27 -10.69
N GLY A 10 3.37 -0.02 -12.00
CA GLY A 10 3.77 1.26 -12.59
C GLY A 10 5.25 1.36 -12.96
N GLU A 11 5.91 0.22 -13.22
CA GLU A 11 7.30 0.19 -13.71
C GLU A 11 7.38 0.58 -15.19
N THR A 12 6.67 -0.14 -16.06
CA THR A 12 6.50 0.18 -17.49
C THR A 12 5.15 -0.33 -18.00
N PRO A 13 4.57 0.26 -19.05
CA PRO A 13 3.29 -0.20 -19.59
C PRO A 13 3.28 -1.65 -20.07
N GLN A 14 4.42 -2.14 -20.58
CA GLN A 14 4.55 -3.53 -21.03
C GLN A 14 4.52 -4.51 -19.85
N HIS A 15 5.27 -4.22 -18.79
CA HIS A 15 5.29 -5.03 -17.57
C HIS A 15 3.93 -4.98 -16.87
N ASP A 16 3.26 -3.82 -16.84
CA ASP A 16 1.94 -3.69 -16.22
C ASP A 16 0.90 -4.63 -16.85
N GLN A 17 0.98 -4.91 -18.16
CA GLN A 17 0.07 -5.86 -18.81
C GLN A 17 0.36 -7.31 -18.42
N GLU A 18 1.64 -7.69 -18.39
CA GLU A 18 2.07 -9.03 -17.95
C GLU A 18 1.68 -9.28 -16.49
N TYR A 19 1.91 -8.29 -15.63
CA TYR A 19 1.59 -8.39 -14.21
C TYR A 19 0.09 -8.47 -13.97
N ARG A 20 -0.73 -7.73 -14.72
CA ARG A 20 -2.19 -7.86 -14.66
C ARG A 20 -2.67 -9.29 -14.91
N ALA A 21 -2.13 -9.96 -15.92
CA ALA A 21 -2.48 -11.35 -16.19
C ALA A 21 -2.06 -12.29 -15.04
N LEU A 22 -0.86 -12.09 -14.49
CA LEU A 22 -0.37 -12.83 -13.33
C LEU A 22 -1.28 -12.62 -12.10
N TYR A 23 -1.66 -11.38 -11.82
CA TYR A 23 -2.56 -11.04 -10.72
C TYR A 23 -3.91 -11.74 -10.86
N SER A 24 -4.55 -11.64 -12.03
CA SER A 24 -5.85 -12.28 -12.26
C SER A 24 -5.82 -13.79 -12.08
N GLN A 25 -4.72 -14.45 -12.43
CA GLN A 25 -4.55 -15.90 -12.24
C GLN A 25 -4.41 -16.27 -10.76
N LEU A 26 -3.71 -15.46 -9.96
CA LEU A 26 -3.45 -15.74 -8.55
C LEU A 26 -4.59 -15.32 -7.63
N LEU A 27 -5.35 -14.28 -7.98
CA LEU A 27 -6.44 -13.73 -7.17
C LEU A 27 -7.37 -14.77 -6.54
N PRO A 28 -7.84 -15.83 -7.25
CA PRO A 28 -8.72 -16.85 -6.67
C PRO A 28 -8.10 -17.66 -5.53
N GLU A 29 -6.77 -17.72 -5.47
CA GLU A 29 -6.02 -18.49 -4.46
C GLU A 29 -5.57 -17.63 -3.27
N LEU A 30 -5.73 -16.30 -3.35
CA LEU A 30 -5.25 -15.37 -2.32
C LEU A 30 -6.29 -15.14 -1.23
N ASP A 31 -5.94 -15.49 0.01
CA ASP A 31 -6.76 -15.20 1.19
C ASP A 31 -6.56 -13.78 1.73
N LEU A 32 -5.40 -13.16 1.47
CA LEU A 32 -5.03 -11.81 1.92
C LEU A 32 -4.08 -11.15 0.91
N ILE A 33 -4.30 -9.87 0.63
CA ILE A 33 -3.44 -9.02 -0.21
C ILE A 33 -2.87 -7.93 0.69
N ILE A 34 -1.54 -7.90 0.83
CA ILE A 34 -0.84 -6.86 1.57
C ILE A 34 -0.37 -5.80 0.58
N TRP A 35 -0.91 -4.60 0.67
CA TRP A 35 -0.58 -3.48 -0.20
C TRP A 35 0.32 -2.49 0.52
N ILE A 36 1.57 -2.39 0.08
CA ILE A 36 2.56 -1.53 0.73
C ILE A 36 2.60 -0.19 0.01
N LEU A 37 2.21 0.88 0.71
CA LEU A 37 2.28 2.25 0.23
C LEU A 37 3.41 2.99 0.96
N ARG A 38 4.04 3.95 0.32
CA ARG A 38 5.06 4.78 0.95
C ARG A 38 4.45 6.00 1.64
N ALA A 39 4.85 6.24 2.89
CA ALA A 39 4.39 7.37 3.68
C ALA A 39 4.95 8.72 3.17
N ASP A 40 6.14 8.70 2.54
CA ASP A 40 6.79 9.87 1.95
C ASP A 40 6.34 10.18 0.52
N GLU A 41 5.58 9.27 -0.12
CA GLU A 41 5.05 9.43 -1.47
C GLU A 41 3.67 10.10 -1.46
N ARG A 42 3.36 10.85 -2.52
CA ARG A 42 2.03 11.46 -2.74
C ARG A 42 1.38 11.06 -4.05
N ALA A 43 2.09 10.33 -4.91
CA ALA A 43 1.66 9.99 -6.26
C ALA A 43 1.04 8.59 -6.32
N TYR A 44 -0.19 8.43 -5.82
CA TYR A 44 -0.88 7.12 -5.77
C TYR A 44 -1.65 6.75 -7.05
N ALA A 45 -1.37 7.41 -8.19
CA ALA A 45 -2.18 7.21 -9.40
C ALA A 45 -2.09 5.78 -9.93
N ALA A 46 -0.89 5.20 -9.94
CA ALA A 46 -0.67 3.82 -10.35
C ALA A 46 -1.33 2.83 -9.37
N ASP A 47 -1.17 3.05 -8.06
CA ASP A 47 -1.80 2.24 -7.02
C ASP A 47 -3.32 2.23 -7.14
N ILE A 48 -3.95 3.40 -7.32
CA ILE A 48 -5.40 3.53 -7.47
C ILE A 48 -5.87 2.76 -8.70
N ALA A 49 -5.19 2.92 -9.84
CA ALA A 49 -5.55 2.24 -11.08
C ALA A 49 -5.42 0.71 -10.94
N MET A 50 -4.36 0.24 -10.26
CA MET A 50 -4.16 -1.19 -10.04
C MET A 50 -5.18 -1.77 -9.07
N HIS A 51 -5.43 -1.10 -7.94
CA HIS A 51 -6.45 -1.51 -6.97
C HIS A 51 -7.83 -1.62 -7.63
N GLN A 52 -8.23 -0.61 -8.42
CA GLN A 52 -9.49 -0.65 -9.17
C GLN A 52 -9.54 -1.81 -10.18
N PHE A 53 -8.44 -2.09 -10.88
CA PHE A 53 -8.37 -3.24 -11.77
C PHE A 53 -8.61 -4.55 -11.03
N LEU A 54 -7.95 -4.77 -9.88
CA LEU A 54 -8.09 -6.02 -9.13
C LEU A 54 -9.52 -6.21 -8.62
N LEU A 55 -10.16 -5.13 -8.16
CA LEU A 55 -11.57 -5.17 -7.77
C LEU A 55 -12.48 -5.56 -8.95
N ASN A 56 -12.20 -5.06 -10.16
CA ASN A 56 -12.95 -5.43 -11.37
C ASN A 56 -12.72 -6.89 -11.79
N GLU A 57 -11.53 -7.45 -11.50
CA GLU A 57 -11.21 -8.86 -11.71
C GLU A 57 -11.78 -9.79 -10.63
N GLY A 58 -12.54 -9.25 -9.66
CA GLY A 58 -13.23 -10.01 -8.63
C GLY A 58 -12.48 -10.18 -7.32
N ALA A 59 -11.43 -9.38 -7.08
CA ALA A 59 -10.79 -9.33 -5.77
C ALA A 59 -11.80 -8.87 -4.70
N ASP A 60 -11.80 -9.56 -3.57
CA ASP A 60 -12.65 -9.23 -2.43
C ASP A 60 -12.04 -8.02 -1.66
N PRO A 61 -12.74 -6.87 -1.58
CA PRO A 61 -12.24 -5.69 -0.87
C PRO A 61 -11.87 -5.96 0.60
N SER A 62 -12.49 -6.98 1.22
CA SER A 62 -12.22 -7.35 2.60
C SER A 62 -10.89 -8.06 2.79
N ARG A 63 -10.19 -8.43 1.70
CA ARG A 63 -8.89 -9.09 1.74
C ARG A 63 -7.70 -8.13 1.58
N PHE A 64 -7.93 -6.83 1.44
CA PHE A 64 -6.86 -5.85 1.27
C PHE A 64 -6.42 -5.24 2.60
N LEU A 65 -5.18 -5.52 2.99
CA LEU A 65 -4.49 -4.87 4.10
C LEU A 65 -3.51 -3.83 3.55
N PHE A 66 -3.78 -2.55 3.78
CA PHE A 66 -2.88 -1.45 3.39
C PHE A 66 -1.89 -1.16 4.52
N VAL A 67 -0.60 -1.11 4.16
CA VAL A 67 0.51 -0.86 5.08
C VAL A 67 1.27 0.38 4.62
N LEU A 68 1.52 1.31 5.54
CA LEU A 68 2.40 2.45 5.27
C LEU A 68 3.85 2.06 5.61
N SER A 69 4.72 2.14 4.60
CA SER A 69 6.17 1.96 4.73
C SER A 69 6.87 3.31 4.77
N HIS A 70 8.18 3.30 5.07
CA HIS A 70 9.02 4.50 5.08
C HIS A 70 8.52 5.58 6.06
N ALA A 71 7.97 5.17 7.20
CA ALA A 71 7.52 6.08 8.25
C ALA A 71 8.65 6.97 8.78
N ASP A 72 9.89 6.49 8.74
CA ASP A 72 11.12 7.22 9.06
C ASP A 72 11.36 8.44 8.15
N ARG A 73 10.85 8.40 6.93
CA ARG A 73 11.07 9.44 5.92
C ARG A 73 9.98 10.49 5.89
N ILE A 74 8.93 10.33 6.71
CA ILE A 74 7.84 11.31 6.71
C ILE A 74 8.30 12.62 7.34
N HIS A 75 7.92 13.73 6.71
CA HIS A 75 8.34 15.05 7.15
C HIS A 75 7.72 15.40 8.52
N PRO A 76 8.50 15.95 9.47
CA PRO A 76 9.96 16.20 9.40
C PRO A 76 10.77 14.91 9.61
N ALA A 77 11.58 14.52 8.62
CA ALA A 77 12.27 13.21 8.61
C ALA A 77 13.40 13.14 9.64
N GLU A 78 14.02 14.30 9.92
CA GLU A 78 15.09 14.48 10.87
C GLU A 78 14.69 14.23 12.33
N GLU A 79 13.39 14.21 12.63
CA GLU A 79 12.89 13.98 13.99
C GLU A 79 12.75 12.49 14.34
N TRP A 80 13.01 11.59 13.38
CA TRP A 80 12.94 10.16 13.63
C TRP A 80 13.93 9.71 14.72
N ASN A 81 13.45 8.95 15.70
CA ASN A 81 14.32 8.41 16.73
C ASN A 81 14.96 7.10 16.26
N ASN A 82 16.21 7.18 15.81
CA ASN A 82 16.99 6.02 15.37
C ASN A 82 17.33 5.02 16.49
N GLN A 83 17.32 5.43 17.76
CA GLN A 83 17.62 4.53 18.88
C GLN A 83 16.43 3.62 19.22
N SER A 84 15.21 4.15 19.15
CA SER A 84 13.98 3.41 19.42
C SER A 84 13.23 2.95 18.16
N SER A 85 13.66 3.38 16.97
CA SER A 85 12.95 3.17 15.71
C SER A 85 11.49 3.64 15.78
N THR A 86 11.27 4.82 16.36
CA THR A 86 9.94 5.40 16.54
C THR A 86 9.84 6.81 15.97
N PRO A 87 8.65 7.19 15.48
CA PRO A 87 8.40 8.56 15.02
C PRO A 87 8.42 9.57 16.17
N SER A 88 8.69 10.82 15.84
CA SER A 88 8.38 11.95 16.72
C SER A 88 6.87 12.19 16.79
N ARG A 89 6.43 13.01 17.76
CA ARG A 89 5.02 13.44 17.84
C ARG A 89 4.55 14.16 16.56
N GLN A 90 5.43 14.91 15.90
CA GLN A 90 5.08 15.60 14.65
C GLN A 90 4.97 14.60 13.49
N GLN A 91 5.87 13.62 13.43
CA GLN A 91 5.79 12.55 12.44
C GLN A 91 4.55 11.66 12.65
N GLU A 92 4.14 11.38 13.89
CA GLU A 92 2.87 10.69 14.19
C GLU A 92 1.65 11.42 13.61
N LEU A 93 1.60 12.75 13.73
CA LEU A 93 0.54 13.56 13.13
C LEU A 93 0.58 13.53 11.60
N SER A 94 1.77 13.57 11.00
CA SER A 94 1.96 13.43 9.56
C SER A 94 1.51 12.05 9.08
N LEU A 95 1.89 10.98 9.79
CA LEU A 95 1.46 9.60 9.50
C LEU A 95 -0.05 9.48 9.57
N ALA A 96 -0.68 9.97 10.64
CA ALA A 96 -2.13 9.98 10.77
C ALA A 96 -2.83 10.70 9.60
N THR A 97 -2.24 11.79 9.11
CA THR A 97 -2.76 12.53 7.94
C THR A 97 -2.64 11.69 6.67
N VAL A 98 -1.51 11.03 6.44
CA VAL A 98 -1.31 10.13 5.29
C VAL A 98 -2.23 8.93 5.38
N THR A 99 -2.38 8.33 6.56
CA THR A 99 -3.30 7.23 6.84
C THR A 99 -4.74 7.62 6.48
N ALA A 100 -5.22 8.78 6.95
CA ALA A 100 -6.57 9.26 6.62
C ALA A 100 -6.76 9.48 5.11
N ARG A 101 -5.73 9.99 4.42
CA ARG A 101 -5.76 10.18 2.96
C ARG A 101 -5.81 8.85 2.23
N VAL A 102 -4.96 7.89 2.59
CA VAL A 102 -4.96 6.54 2.02
C VAL A 102 -6.29 5.84 2.27
N ALA A 103 -6.85 5.96 3.47
CA ALA A 103 -8.17 5.42 3.79
C ALA A 103 -9.30 5.97 2.91
N THR A 104 -9.16 7.22 2.46
CA THR A 104 -10.13 7.84 1.54
C THR A 104 -9.97 7.32 0.11
N LEU A 105 -8.74 7.02 -0.31
CA LEU A 105 -8.42 6.59 -1.68
C LEU A 105 -8.66 5.08 -1.90
N PHE A 106 -8.47 4.29 -0.85
CA PHE A 106 -8.50 2.83 -0.92
C PHE A 106 -9.43 2.27 0.15
N PRO A 107 -10.72 2.03 -0.15
CA PRO A 107 -11.63 1.46 0.85
C PRO A 107 -11.14 0.09 1.33
N SER A 108 -10.90 -0.07 2.63
CA SER A 108 -10.50 -1.34 3.24
C SER A 108 -11.45 -1.74 4.35
N SER A 109 -11.57 -3.06 4.58
CA SER A 109 -12.26 -3.61 5.76
C SER A 109 -11.35 -3.74 6.99
N PHE A 110 -10.04 -3.49 6.84
CA PHE A 110 -9.06 -3.54 7.93
C PHE A 110 -8.67 -2.14 8.41
N PRO A 111 -8.31 -1.98 9.69
CA PRO A 111 -7.69 -0.74 10.16
C PRO A 111 -6.31 -0.57 9.51
N TYR A 112 -5.99 0.65 9.09
CA TYR A 112 -4.66 0.99 8.57
C TYR A 112 -3.66 1.01 9.72
N SER A 113 -2.57 0.27 9.59
CA SER A 113 -1.44 0.36 10.53
C SER A 113 -0.36 1.27 9.94
N PRO A 114 0.09 2.30 10.68
CA PRO A 114 1.39 2.91 10.44
C PRO A 114 2.53 1.95 10.79
#